data_AF-A0A0R1JNS7-F1
#
_entry.id   AF-A0A0R1JNS7-F1
#
_cell.length_a   1.000
_cell.length_b   1.000
_cell.length_c   1.000
_cell.angle_alpha   90.00
_cell.angle_beta   90.00
_cell.angle_gamma   90.00
#
_symmetry.space_group_name_H-M   'P 1'
#
loop_
_entity.id
_entity.type
_entity.pdbx_description
1 polymer ?
#
loop_
_entity_poly.entity_id
_entity_poly.type
_entity_poly.pdbx_seq_one_letter_code
_entity_poly.pdbx_strand_id
1 'polypeptide(L)'
;MAESSDRAAIRRKKLKEKVGPEIWQKYMTSVERGLLNQKEADAAMLVEHKKAVTTRNRVRKAKGPRPKSNRTKRREHAEKVAAQEWASRKHATGHRARRGQRDDWN
;
A
#
# COMPACT_ATOMS: atom_id res chain seq x y z
N MET A 1 -31.30 30.23 -1.57
CA MET A 1 -30.44 30.47 -0.39
C MET A 1 -30.34 29.29 0.59
N ALA A 2 -31.19 28.25 0.51
CA ALA A 2 -31.16 27.09 1.43
C ALA A 2 -30.12 25.98 1.11
N GLU A 3 -29.54 25.95 -0.10
CA GLU A 3 -28.63 24.84 -0.48
C GLU A 3 -27.26 24.85 0.22
N SER A 4 -26.82 25.99 0.76
CA SER A 4 -25.46 26.15 1.29
C SER A 4 -25.31 25.61 2.71
N SER A 5 -26.34 25.75 3.55
CA SER A 5 -26.37 25.23 4.93
C SER A 5 -26.36 23.70 4.95
N ASP A 6 -27.11 23.07 4.05
CA ASP A 6 -27.22 21.61 3.95
C ASP A 6 -25.91 21.00 3.47
N ARG A 7 -25.24 21.62 2.49
CA ARG A 7 -23.91 21.21 2.03
C ARG A 7 -22.86 21.32 3.15
N ALA A 8 -22.92 22.37 3.97
CA ALA A 8 -22.01 22.54 5.09
C ALA A 8 -22.24 21.49 6.19
N ALA A 9 -23.50 21.20 6.52
CA ALA A 9 -23.86 20.15 7.48
C ALA A 9 -23.39 18.76 7.00
N ILE A 10 -23.62 18.43 5.72
CA ILE A 10 -23.16 17.18 5.11
C ILE A 10 -21.64 17.08 5.15
N ARG A 11 -20.91 18.16 4.83
CA ARG A 11 -19.44 18.18 4.92
C ARG A 11 -18.94 17.92 6.34
N ARG A 12 -19.57 18.54 7.34
CA ARG A 12 -19.22 18.34 8.76
C ARG A 12 -19.49 16.91 9.22
N LYS A 13 -20.62 16.32 8.83
CA LYS A 13 -20.91 14.89 9.10
C LYS A 13 -19.80 13.99 8.55
N LYS A 14 -19.42 14.18 7.28
CA LYS A 14 -18.32 13.44 6.65
C LYS A 14 -16.96 13.71 7.30
N LEU A 15 -16.73 14.92 7.81
CA LEU A 15 -15.49 15.28 8.50
C LEU A 15 -15.40 14.56 9.85
N LYS A 16 -16.49 14.55 10.64
CA LYS A 16 -16.59 13.82 11.91
C LYS A 16 -16.28 12.33 11.74
N GLU A 17 -16.84 11.71 10.70
CA GLU A 17 -16.55 10.31 10.35
C GLU A 17 -15.06 10.08 10.03
N LYS A 18 -14.40 11.03 9.36
CA LYS A 18 -12.97 10.91 8.99
C LYS A 18 -12.03 11.10 10.17
N VAL A 19 -12.26 12.10 11.01
CA VAL A 19 -11.32 12.46 12.09
C VAL A 19 -11.53 11.67 13.37
N GLY A 20 -12.73 11.12 13.57
CA GLY A 20 -13.10 10.37 14.76
C GLY A 20 -13.64 11.24 15.89
N PRO A 21 -14.30 10.62 16.89
CA PRO A 21 -15.06 11.32 17.93
C PRO A 21 -14.19 12.18 18.85
N GLU A 22 -13.00 11.71 19.21
CA GLU A 22 -12.10 12.41 20.15
C GLU A 22 -11.57 13.73 19.56
N ILE A 23 -11.02 13.67 18.34
CA ILE A 23 -10.52 14.86 17.63
C ILE A 23 -11.68 15.82 17.38
N TRP A 24 -12.84 15.31 16.95
CA TRP A 24 -14.02 16.13 16.74
C TRP A 24 -14.44 16.89 17.99
N GLN A 25 -14.59 16.19 19.13
CA GLN A 25 -14.98 16.81 20.40
C GLN A 25 -13.97 17.87 20.84
N LYS A 26 -12.67 17.58 20.80
CA LYS A 26 -11.61 18.53 21.17
C LYS A 26 -11.76 19.86 20.43
N TYR A 27 -11.93 19.82 19.11
CA TYR A 27 -12.02 21.04 18.31
C TYR A 27 -13.39 21.71 18.39
N MET A 28 -14.48 20.96 18.56
CA MET A 28 -15.80 21.56 18.79
C MET A 28 -15.85 22.30 20.14
N THR A 29 -15.26 21.74 21.20
CA THR A 29 -15.14 22.42 22.49
C THR A 29 -14.34 23.72 22.37
N SER A 30 -13.30 23.77 21.53
CA SER A 30 -12.57 25.01 21.26
C SER A 30 -13.41 26.05 20.51
N VAL A 31 -14.30 25.63 19.61
CA VAL A 31 -15.24 26.53 18.93
C VAL A 31 -16.29 27.06 19.91
N GLU A 32 -16.86 26.20 20.76
CA GLU A 32 -17.83 26.58 21.79
C GLU A 32 -17.24 27.57 22.79
N ARG A 33 -15.95 27.43 23.12
CA ARG A 33 -15.21 28.36 23.98
C ARG A 33 -14.77 29.64 23.27
N GLY A 34 -15.07 29.80 21.97
CA GLY A 34 -14.66 30.97 21.18
C GLY A 34 -13.14 31.05 20.91
N LEU A 35 -12.39 29.97 21.14
CA LEU A 35 -10.94 29.92 20.90
C LEU A 35 -10.59 29.75 19.43
N LEU A 36 -11.51 29.16 18.66
CA LEU A 36 -11.35 28.93 17.23
C LEU A 36 -12.65 29.24 16.50
N ASN A 37 -12.53 29.76 15.29
CA ASN A 37 -13.65 29.84 14.36
C ASN A 37 -13.93 28.46 13.76
N GLN A 38 -15.19 28.19 13.34
CA GLN A 38 -15.56 26.90 12.76
C GLN A 38 -14.67 26.47 11.59
N LYS A 39 -14.27 27.43 10.74
CA LYS A 39 -13.38 27.16 9.59
C LYS A 39 -11.97 26.76 10.03
N GLU A 40 -11.46 27.36 11.10
CA GLU A 40 -10.13 27.07 11.65
C GLU A 40 -10.12 25.70 12.32
N ALA A 41 -11.17 25.38 13.07
CA ALA A 41 -11.39 24.05 13.63
C ALA A 41 -11.46 22.98 12.54
N ASP A 42 -12.24 23.19 11.48
CA ASP A 42 -12.35 22.26 10.35
C ASP A 42 -10.99 22.03 9.67
N ALA A 43 -10.21 23.10 9.46
CA ALA A 43 -8.87 23.01 8.87
C ALA A 43 -7.88 22.26 9.79
N ALA A 44 -7.89 22.56 11.10
CA ALA A 44 -7.01 21.90 12.07
C ALA A 44 -7.31 20.40 12.19
N MET A 45 -8.60 20.03 12.22
CA MET A 45 -9.05 18.63 12.20
C MET A 45 -8.54 17.88 10.97
N LEU A 46 -8.60 18.50 9.79
CA LEU A 46 -8.09 17.90 8.55
C LEU A 46 -6.57 17.67 8.60
N VAL A 47 -5.82 18.60 9.21
CA VAL A 47 -4.37 18.46 9.39
C VAL A 47 -4.04 17.29 10.32
N GLU A 48 -4.73 17.17 11.45
CA GLU A 48 -4.54 16.05 12.38
C GLU A 48 -4.83 14.69 11.72
N HIS A 49 -5.92 14.60 10.95
CA HIS A 49 -6.21 13.39 10.18
C HIS A 49 -5.11 13.08 9.14
N LYS A 50 -4.60 14.09 8.42
CA LYS A 50 -3.49 13.89 7.46
C LYS A 50 -2.20 13.44 8.16
N LYS A 51 -1.90 13.96 9.34
CA LYS A 51 -0.77 13.48 10.17
C LYS A 51 -0.96 12.01 10.53
N ALA A 52 -2.13 11.63 11.02
CA ALA A 52 -2.43 10.24 11.38
C ALA A 52 -2.28 9.27 10.18
N VAL A 53 -2.80 9.65 9.02
CA VAL A 53 -2.65 8.87 7.76
C VAL A 53 -1.18 8.77 7.35
N THR A 54 -0.43 9.87 7.46
CA THR A 54 1.00 9.90 7.13
C THR A 54 1.80 8.99 8.03
N THR A 55 1.57 9.04 9.34
CA THR A 55 2.21 8.15 10.33
C THR A 55 1.88 6.70 10.05
N ARG A 56 0.61 6.36 9.81
CA ARG A 56 0.19 5.00 9.44
C ARG A 56 0.88 4.51 8.16
N ASN A 57 1.01 5.37 7.16
CA ASN A 57 1.72 5.06 5.92
C ASN A 57 3.22 4.88 6.13
N ARG A 58 3.86 5.69 6.98
CA ARG A 58 5.27 5.53 7.35
C ARG A 58 5.51 4.20 8.06
N VAL A 59 4.69 3.87 9.06
CA VAL A 59 4.75 2.57 9.75
C VAL A 59 4.54 1.42 8.77
N ARG A 60 3.58 1.53 7.85
CA ARG A 60 3.36 0.52 6.80
C ARG A 60 4.58 0.34 5.90
N LYS A 61 5.22 1.44 5.47
CA LYS A 61 6.44 1.39 4.64
C LYS A 61 7.63 0.82 5.41
N ALA A 62 7.75 1.14 6.70
CA ALA A 62 8.79 0.62 7.58
C ALA A 62 8.68 -0.91 7.76
N LYS A 63 7.47 -1.48 7.76
CA LYS A 63 7.23 -2.93 7.78
C LYS A 63 7.62 -3.66 6.47
N GLY A 64 8.07 -2.93 5.45
CA GLY A 64 8.53 -3.49 4.19
C GLY A 64 7.51 -3.40 3.04
N PRO A 65 7.87 -3.95 1.86
CA PRO A 65 7.00 -3.93 0.70
C PRO A 65 5.70 -4.71 0.96
N ARG A 66 4.63 -4.32 0.26
CA ARG A 66 3.38 -5.08 0.32
C ARG A 66 3.64 -6.52 -0.13
N PRO A 67 2.95 -7.51 0.46
CA PRO A 67 3.04 -8.88 -0.04
C PRO A 67 2.65 -8.90 -1.53
N LYS A 68 3.46 -9.56 -2.35
CA LYS A 68 3.17 -9.73 -3.79
C LYS A 68 1.82 -10.41 -3.98
N SER A 69 1.11 -10.05 -5.06
CA SER A 69 -0.14 -10.72 -5.43
C SER A 69 0.09 -12.20 -5.72
N ASN A 70 -0.93 -13.05 -5.54
CA ASN A 70 -0.83 -14.48 -5.87
C ASN A 70 -0.49 -14.72 -7.35
N ARG A 71 -1.00 -13.87 -8.25
CA ARG A 71 -0.67 -13.93 -9.68
C ARG A 71 0.83 -13.72 -9.91
N THR A 72 1.40 -12.70 -9.28
CA THR A 72 2.84 -12.41 -9.37
C THR A 72 3.67 -13.55 -8.79
N LYS A 73 3.30 -14.07 -7.61
CA LYS A 73 4.00 -15.20 -6.97
C LYS A 73 3.99 -16.46 -7.85
N ARG A 74 2.86 -16.78 -8.47
CA ARG A 74 2.74 -17.94 -9.38
C ARG A 74 3.59 -17.77 -10.63
N ARG A 75 3.62 -16.57 -11.21
CA ARG A 75 4.46 -16.26 -12.37
C ARG A 75 5.94 -16.44 -12.04
N GLU A 76 6.42 -15.85 -10.94
CA GLU A 76 7.82 -15.98 -10.50
C GLU A 76 8.20 -17.44 -10.22
N HIS A 77 7.28 -18.22 -9.64
CA HIS A 77 7.49 -19.65 -9.43
C HIS A 77 7.64 -20.40 -10.75
N ALA A 78 6.74 -20.17 -11.72
CA ALA A 78 6.81 -20.79 -13.03
C ALA A 78 8.09 -20.43 -13.80
N GLU A 79 8.51 -19.15 -13.74
CA GLU A 79 9.77 -18.70 -14.32
C GLU A 79 10.98 -19.39 -13.66
N LYS A 80 10.96 -19.57 -12.33
CA LYS A 80 12.00 -20.30 -11.60
C LYS A 80 12.07 -21.78 -12.00
N VAL A 81 10.92 -22.44 -12.13
CA VAL A 81 10.84 -23.84 -12.58
C VAL A 81 11.36 -23.98 -14.00
N ALA A 82 10.92 -23.13 -14.92
CA ALA A 82 11.39 -23.15 -16.31
C ALA A 82 12.92 -22.93 -16.41
N ALA A 83 13.49 -22.04 -15.60
CA ALA A 83 14.93 -21.82 -15.54
C ALA A 83 15.69 -23.07 -15.04
N GLN A 84 15.16 -23.75 -14.01
CA GLN A 84 15.74 -24.99 -13.48
C GLN A 84 15.68 -26.12 -14.50
N GLU A 85 14.56 -26.27 -15.21
CA GLU A 85 14.41 -27.28 -16.26
C GLU A 85 15.38 -27.02 -17.42
N TRP A 86 15.51 -25.77 -17.86
CA TRP A 86 16.45 -25.40 -18.91
C TRP A 86 17.91 -25.66 -18.51
N ALA A 87 18.29 -25.28 -17.28
CA ALA A 87 19.62 -25.56 -16.74
C ALA A 87 19.90 -27.07 -16.70
N SER A 88 18.95 -27.86 -16.19
CA SER A 88 19.08 -29.32 -16.14
C SER A 88 19.23 -29.94 -17.53
N ARG A 89 18.49 -29.44 -18.53
CA ARG A 89 18.63 -29.87 -19.93
C ARG A 89 20.00 -29.52 -20.51
N LYS A 90 20.54 -28.33 -20.22
CA LYS A 90 21.89 -27.92 -20.64
C LYS A 90 22.99 -28.84 -20.05
N HIS A 91 22.86 -29.24 -18.79
CA HIS A 91 23.82 -30.16 -18.17
C HIS A 91 23.67 -31.61 -18.69
N ALA A 92 22.45 -32.04 -19.01
CA ALA A 92 22.20 -33.37 -19.58
C ALA A 92 22.73 -33.53 -21.01
N THR A 93 22.61 -32.50 -21.86
CA THR A 93 23.16 -32.53 -23.24
C THR A 93 24.68 -32.45 -23.27
N GLY A 94 25.31 -31.80 -22.29
CA GLY A 94 26.77 -31.78 -22.14
C GLY A 94 27.40 -33.15 -21.84
N HIS A 95 26.68 -34.06 -21.16
CA HIS A 95 27.16 -35.43 -20.88
C HIS A 95 26.97 -36.40 -22.06
N ARG A 96 25.96 -36.21 -22.91
CA ARG A 96 25.79 -37.02 -24.14
C ARG A 96 26.83 -36.66 -25.21
N ALA A 97 27.22 -35.38 -25.34
CA ALA A 97 28.20 -34.95 -26.34
C ALA A 97 29.62 -35.50 -26.12
N ARG A 98 30.02 -35.84 -24.88
CA ARG A 98 31.36 -36.38 -24.58
C ARG A 98 31.52 -37.88 -24.76
N ARG A 99 30.43 -38.63 -25.01
CA ARG A 99 30.52 -40.08 -25.27
C ARG A 99 30.61 -40.42 -26.75
N GLY A 100 30.18 -39.54 -27.64
CA GLY A 100 30.24 -39.76 -29.09
C GLY A 100 31.55 -39.32 -29.76
N GLN A 101 32.60 -39.01 -28.99
CA GLN A 101 33.88 -38.52 -29.51
C GLN A 101 35.07 -39.35 -29.03
N ARG A 102 34.82 -40.58 -28.55
CA ARG A 102 35.83 -41.52 -28.03
C ARG A 102 35.94 -42.81 -28.85
N ASP A 103 35.24 -42.91 -29.97
CA ASP A 103 35.21 -44.12 -30.80
C ASP A 103 35.90 -43.94 -32.17
N ASP A 104 36.52 -42.77 -32.43
CA ASP A 104 37.15 -42.47 -33.73
C ASP A 104 38.71 -42.51 -33.69
N TRP A 105 39.30 -43.10 -32.65
CA TRP A 105 40.75 -43.31 -32.55
C TRP A 105 41.06 -44.79 -32.34
N ASN A 106 40.93 -45.58 -33.40
CA ASN A 106 41.74 -46.77 -33.69
C ASN A 106 41.60 -47.18 -35.15
#